data_AF-A0A7V0I9G6-F1
#
_entry.id   AF-A0A7V0I9G6-F1
#
_cell.length_a   1.000
_cell.length_b   1.000
_cell.length_c   1.000
_cell.angle_alpha   90.00
_cell.angle_beta   90.00
_cell.angle_gamma   90.00
#
_symmetry.space_group_name_H-M   'P 1'
#
loop_
_entity.id
_entity.type
_entity.pdbx_description
1 polymer ?
#
loop_
_entity_poly.entity_id
_entity_poly.type
_entity_poly.pdbx_seq_one_letter_code
_entity_poly.pdbx_strand_id
1 'polypeptide(L)'
;MFLKALELHLEAEKPIVILNKSDAEELDVRPLDRVEIVFKNKKLVGTVNIAKKFVKPGYIGLYETISKQMRLKTGDRVKVSRTEPPTSIEFIKKKLNGSQLTGKEINQIIKDVVSKKLSDVELTTFVVSLHNHGMTMDEVASLSEAMAFTGDILDLGKEEIYDKHSIGGCPGDKTSMILVPTVAAAGLTIPKTSSRSITSPAGTADKMECLSPVDLSVEEIKKVVKKTNGCLVWGGAVNLAPADDMFIEIEHPLSIDPLLLPSVMSKKKAVGCKYLVIDIPTGKNAKIKSVQEAEKLASKFIELGKRLDIKVSCLSTYGEQPIGHNIGPALEAREALETLMNKKEP
;
A
#
# COMPACT_ATOMS: atom_id res chain seq x y z
N MET A 1 -29.57 -12.95 -15.62
CA MET A 1 -29.88 -14.38 -15.84
C MET A 1 -29.63 -15.20 -14.57
N PHE A 2 -30.01 -16.49 -14.54
CA PHE A 2 -29.61 -17.41 -13.46
C PHE A 2 -28.61 -18.43 -14.01
N LEU A 3 -27.48 -18.61 -13.31
CA LEU A 3 -26.44 -19.57 -13.65
C LEU A 3 -26.18 -20.51 -12.47
N LYS A 4 -25.56 -21.67 -12.75
CA LYS A 4 -25.05 -22.57 -11.72
C LYS A 4 -23.59 -22.25 -11.42
N ALA A 5 -23.25 -22.10 -10.14
CA ALA A 5 -21.87 -21.88 -9.72
C ALA A 5 -21.00 -23.10 -10.05
N LEU A 6 -19.79 -22.86 -10.55
CA LEU A 6 -18.73 -23.85 -10.74
C LEU A 6 -17.47 -23.33 -10.05
N GLU A 7 -17.08 -23.95 -8.95
CA GLU A 7 -15.83 -23.62 -8.26
C GLU A 7 -14.64 -24.12 -9.09
N LEU A 8 -13.69 -23.23 -9.38
CA LEU A 8 -12.56 -23.53 -10.27
C LEU A 8 -11.30 -24.03 -9.54
N HIS A 9 -11.30 -24.04 -8.20
CA HIS A 9 -10.12 -24.34 -7.38
C HIS A 9 -8.88 -23.51 -7.76
N LEU A 10 -9.13 -22.26 -8.15
CA LEU A 10 -8.10 -21.26 -8.45
C LEU A 10 -8.11 -20.22 -7.33
N GLU A 11 -7.04 -20.20 -6.55
CA GLU A 11 -6.79 -19.18 -5.54
C GLU A 11 -6.06 -18.01 -6.18
N ALA A 12 -6.75 -16.87 -6.26
CA ALA A 12 -6.19 -15.62 -6.73
C ALA A 12 -6.90 -14.46 -6.07
N GLU A 13 -6.20 -13.35 -5.89
CA GLU A 13 -6.72 -12.20 -5.15
C GLU A 13 -7.87 -11.46 -5.82
N LYS A 14 -7.99 -11.60 -7.15
CA LYS A 14 -8.94 -10.84 -7.96
C LYS A 14 -10.27 -11.57 -8.06
N PRO A 15 -11.41 -10.87 -7.91
CA PRO A 15 -12.73 -11.46 -8.06
C PRO A 15 -13.05 -11.67 -9.55
N ILE A 16 -12.41 -12.65 -10.20
CA ILE A 16 -12.65 -13.00 -11.61
C ILE A 16 -13.78 -14.02 -11.70
N VAL A 17 -14.65 -13.83 -12.69
CA VAL A 17 -15.70 -14.78 -13.05
C VAL A 17 -15.49 -15.23 -14.49
N ILE A 18 -15.75 -16.50 -14.77
CA ILE A 18 -15.63 -17.06 -16.12
C ILE A 18 -17.02 -17.42 -16.63
N LEU A 19 -17.46 -16.74 -17.69
CA LEU A 19 -18.72 -17.05 -18.37
C LEU A 19 -18.47 -17.84 -19.65
N ASN A 20 -19.42 -18.69 -20.02
CA ASN A 20 -19.44 -19.21 -21.38
C ASN A 20 -19.72 -18.06 -22.37
N LYS A 21 -19.18 -18.16 -23.58
CA LYS A 21 -19.44 -17.18 -24.65
C LYS A 21 -20.95 -16.94 -24.89
N SER A 22 -21.78 -17.98 -24.91
CA SER A 22 -23.22 -17.81 -25.14
C SER A 22 -23.91 -17.05 -24.00
N ASP A 23 -23.55 -17.35 -22.75
CA ASP A 23 -24.14 -16.73 -21.57
C ASP A 23 -23.70 -15.26 -21.44
N ALA A 24 -22.46 -14.95 -21.84
CA ALA A 24 -21.95 -13.58 -21.89
C ALA A 24 -22.65 -12.75 -22.97
N GLU A 25 -22.91 -13.32 -24.14
CA GLU A 25 -23.70 -12.67 -25.21
C GLU A 25 -25.15 -12.42 -24.76
N GLU A 26 -25.79 -13.37 -24.05
CA GLU A 26 -27.13 -13.18 -23.50
C GLU A 26 -27.19 -12.09 -22.41
N LEU A 27 -26.13 -11.97 -21.60
CA LEU A 27 -26.01 -10.92 -20.58
C LEU A 27 -25.59 -9.55 -21.12
N ASP A 28 -25.24 -9.44 -22.41
CA ASP A 28 -24.60 -8.26 -23.01
C ASP A 28 -23.37 -7.81 -22.20
N VAL A 29 -22.46 -8.75 -21.93
CA VAL A 29 -21.19 -8.49 -21.24
C VAL A 29 -20.00 -8.97 -22.05
N ARG A 30 -18.91 -8.22 -21.95
CA ARG A 30 -17.64 -8.46 -22.65
C ARG A 30 -16.53 -8.80 -21.63
N PRO A 31 -15.36 -9.27 -22.08
CA PRO A 31 -14.21 -9.38 -21.18
C PRO A 31 -13.92 -8.02 -20.52
N LEU A 32 -13.55 -8.03 -19.24
CA LEU A 32 -13.35 -6.86 -18.37
C LEU A 32 -14.61 -6.12 -17.90
N ASP A 33 -15.79 -6.44 -18.42
CA ASP A 33 -17.03 -5.94 -17.84
C ASP A 33 -17.25 -6.53 -16.45
N ARG A 34 -18.22 -5.96 -15.72
CA ARG A 34 -18.55 -6.38 -14.35
C ARG A 34 -19.94 -6.98 -14.28
N VAL A 35 -20.06 -8.03 -13.48
CA VAL A 35 -21.35 -8.63 -13.13
C VAL A 35 -21.51 -8.69 -11.62
N GLU A 36 -22.72 -8.37 -11.15
CA GLU A 36 -23.15 -8.66 -9.79
C GLU A 36 -23.64 -10.11 -9.72
N ILE A 37 -23.05 -10.87 -8.80
CA ILE A 37 -23.49 -12.21 -8.42
C ILE A 37 -24.28 -12.08 -7.12
N VAL A 38 -25.52 -12.54 -7.14
CA VAL A 38 -26.40 -12.56 -5.98
C VAL A 38 -26.71 -14.00 -5.61
N PHE A 39 -26.41 -14.36 -4.35
CA PHE A 39 -26.75 -15.65 -3.76
C PHE A 39 -27.30 -15.45 -2.36
N LYS A 40 -28.54 -15.87 -2.14
CA LYS A 40 -29.28 -15.61 -0.89
C LYS A 40 -29.28 -14.09 -0.62
N ASN A 41 -28.74 -13.66 0.53
CA ASN A 41 -28.65 -12.25 0.92
C ASN A 41 -27.27 -11.63 0.63
N LYS A 42 -26.37 -12.35 -0.06
CA LYS A 42 -25.02 -11.87 -0.38
C LYS A 42 -24.94 -11.40 -1.82
N LYS A 43 -24.20 -10.32 -2.02
CA LYS A 43 -23.89 -9.73 -3.32
C LYS A 43 -22.39 -9.57 -3.45
N LEU A 44 -21.85 -9.86 -4.62
CA LEU A 44 -20.44 -9.68 -4.94
C LEU A 44 -20.31 -9.28 -6.40
N VAL A 45 -19.38 -8.37 -6.69
CA VAL A 45 -19.07 -7.95 -8.07
C VAL A 45 -17.83 -8.67 -8.55
N GLY A 46 -17.92 -9.29 -9.73
CA GLY A 46 -16.80 -9.97 -10.37
C GLY A 46 -16.50 -9.42 -11.75
N THR A 47 -15.22 -9.43 -12.12
CA THR A 47 -14.74 -9.05 -13.45
C THR A 47 -14.88 -10.23 -14.40
N VAL A 48 -15.51 -10.00 -15.54
CA VAL A 48 -15.84 -11.03 -16.53
C VAL A 48 -14.59 -11.42 -17.33
N ASN A 49 -14.37 -12.72 -17.39
CA ASN A 49 -13.56 -13.38 -18.40
C ASN A 49 -14.47 -14.35 -19.17
N ILE A 50 -14.17 -14.59 -20.45
CA ILE A 50 -15.02 -15.41 -21.31
C ILE A 50 -14.23 -16.63 -21.79
N ALA A 51 -14.79 -17.81 -21.56
CA ALA A 51 -14.23 -19.07 -22.04
C ALA A 51 -15.21 -19.78 -22.98
N LYS A 52 -14.68 -20.42 -24.03
CA LYS A 52 -15.50 -21.18 -24.99
C LYS A 52 -15.75 -22.63 -24.54
N LYS A 53 -14.76 -23.26 -23.91
CA LYS A 53 -14.77 -24.71 -23.60
C LYS A 53 -14.67 -25.04 -22.11
N PHE A 54 -14.13 -24.12 -21.30
CA PHE A 54 -13.82 -24.39 -19.90
C PHE A 54 -15.05 -24.39 -18.99
N VAL A 55 -15.98 -23.46 -19.23
CA VAL A 55 -17.27 -23.36 -18.52
C VAL A 55 -18.38 -23.70 -19.49
N LYS A 56 -19.28 -24.62 -19.12
CA LYS A 56 -20.43 -25.02 -19.95
C LYS A 56 -21.50 -23.92 -19.94
N PRO A 57 -22.29 -23.76 -21.01
CA PRO A 57 -23.46 -22.87 -20.99
C PRO A 57 -24.36 -23.14 -19.78
N GLY A 58 -24.86 -22.08 -19.15
CA GLY A 58 -25.66 -22.14 -17.92
C GLY A 58 -24.84 -22.27 -16.63
N TYR A 59 -23.51 -22.22 -16.69
CA TYR A 59 -22.61 -22.20 -15.53
C TYR A 59 -21.79 -20.91 -15.48
N ILE A 60 -21.42 -20.50 -14.27
CA ILE A 60 -20.46 -19.44 -14.00
C ILE A 60 -19.27 -20.02 -13.23
N GLY A 61 -18.08 -19.94 -13.83
CA GLY A 61 -16.83 -20.30 -13.18
C GLY A 61 -16.44 -19.23 -12.17
N LEU A 62 -16.16 -19.63 -10.93
CA LEU A 62 -15.81 -18.72 -9.84
C LEU A 62 -14.47 -19.11 -9.24
N TYR A 63 -13.62 -18.10 -9.01
CA TYR A 63 -12.40 -18.27 -8.22
C TYR A 63 -12.74 -18.56 -6.76
N GLU A 64 -11.82 -19.22 -6.05
CA GLU A 64 -12.04 -19.62 -4.64
C GLU A 64 -12.38 -18.42 -3.75
N THR A 65 -11.79 -17.26 -4.02
CA THR A 65 -12.05 -16.01 -3.29
C THR A 65 -13.54 -15.65 -3.28
N ILE A 66 -14.22 -15.77 -4.43
CA ILE A 66 -15.66 -15.51 -4.54
C ILE A 66 -16.46 -16.62 -3.85
N SER A 67 -16.11 -17.88 -4.12
CA SER A 67 -16.80 -19.05 -3.56
C SER A 67 -16.76 -19.06 -2.03
N LYS A 68 -15.59 -18.79 -1.43
CA LYS A 68 -15.38 -18.71 0.03
C LYS A 68 -16.18 -17.54 0.63
N GLN A 69 -16.09 -16.33 0.07
CA GLN A 69 -16.82 -15.16 0.59
C GLN A 69 -18.35 -15.33 0.53
N MET A 70 -18.85 -15.89 -0.57
CA MET A 70 -20.29 -16.13 -0.73
C MET A 70 -20.77 -17.43 -0.08
N ARG A 71 -19.86 -18.33 0.32
CA ARG A 71 -20.14 -19.71 0.77
C ARG A 71 -20.91 -20.52 -0.27
N LEU A 72 -20.49 -20.40 -1.53
CA LEU A 72 -21.06 -21.11 -2.67
C LEU A 72 -20.46 -22.51 -2.77
N LYS A 73 -21.26 -23.46 -3.26
CA LYS A 73 -20.83 -24.78 -3.69
C LYS A 73 -21.12 -24.96 -5.17
N THR A 74 -20.33 -25.80 -5.83
CA THR A 74 -20.60 -26.18 -7.23
C THR A 74 -22.02 -26.72 -7.37
N GLY A 75 -22.78 -26.17 -8.33
CA GLY A 75 -24.18 -26.47 -8.58
C GLY A 75 -25.19 -25.48 -7.98
N ASP A 76 -24.78 -24.62 -7.05
CA ASP A 76 -25.65 -23.60 -6.45
C ASP A 76 -26.18 -22.64 -7.52
N ARG A 77 -27.46 -22.30 -7.44
CA ARG A 77 -28.11 -21.38 -8.38
C ARG A 77 -27.90 -19.94 -7.95
N VAL A 78 -27.23 -19.16 -8.78
CA VAL A 78 -26.91 -17.74 -8.53
C VAL A 78 -27.58 -16.83 -9.56
N LYS A 79 -28.01 -15.65 -9.14
CA LYS A 79 -28.50 -14.61 -10.05
C LYS A 79 -27.30 -13.79 -10.50
N VAL A 80 -27.14 -13.62 -11.81
CA VAL A 80 -26.06 -12.84 -12.41
C VAL A 80 -26.67 -11.73 -13.25
N SER A 81 -26.24 -10.50 -13.00
CA SER A 81 -26.68 -9.31 -13.76
C SER A 81 -25.50 -8.40 -14.01
N ARG A 82 -25.52 -7.68 -15.14
CA ARG A 82 -24.59 -6.59 -15.38
C ARG A 82 -24.72 -5.55 -14.28
N THR A 83 -23.60 -4.97 -13.86
CA THR A 83 -23.57 -3.82 -12.96
C THR A 83 -23.01 -2.61 -13.68
N GLU A 84 -23.45 -1.43 -13.25
CA GLU A 84 -22.85 -0.19 -13.70
C GLU A 84 -21.41 -0.07 -13.17
N PRO A 85 -20.51 0.60 -13.91
CA PRO A 85 -19.18 0.91 -13.43
C PRO A 85 -19.26 1.83 -12.18
N PRO A 86 -18.33 1.72 -11.22
CA PRO A 86 -18.19 2.62 -10.09
C PRO A 86 -18.05 4.08 -10.53
N THR A 87 -18.67 4.97 -9.78
CA THR A 87 -18.61 6.43 -10.01
C THR A 87 -17.18 6.97 -9.98
N SER A 88 -16.26 6.32 -9.27
CA SER A 88 -14.83 6.68 -9.25
C SER A 88 -14.17 6.67 -10.64
N ILE A 89 -14.70 5.91 -11.61
CA ILE A 89 -14.18 5.92 -12.99
C ILE A 89 -14.36 7.29 -13.65
N GLU A 90 -15.44 8.01 -13.35
CA GLU A 90 -15.64 9.38 -13.86
C GLU A 90 -14.59 10.34 -13.29
N PHE A 91 -14.21 10.15 -12.03
CA PHE A 91 -13.16 10.94 -11.38
C PHE A 91 -11.78 10.58 -11.92
N ILE A 92 -11.50 9.31 -12.19
CA ILE A 92 -10.26 8.89 -12.86
C ILE A 92 -10.17 9.52 -14.25
N LYS A 93 -11.27 9.53 -15.03
CA LYS A 93 -11.33 10.21 -16.33
C LYS A 93 -11.12 11.72 -16.20
N LYS A 94 -11.70 12.35 -15.18
CA LYS A 94 -11.49 13.77 -14.87
C LYS A 94 -10.00 14.07 -14.66
N LYS A 95 -9.30 13.23 -13.88
CA LYS A 95 -7.86 13.39 -13.65
C LYS A 95 -7.02 13.08 -14.90
N LEU A 96 -7.42 12.08 -15.69
CA LEU A 96 -6.82 11.76 -16.99
C LEU A 96 -6.91 12.93 -17.97
N ASN A 97 -7.95 13.76 -17.86
CA ASN A 97 -8.10 14.99 -18.64
C ASN A 97 -7.36 16.20 -18.02
N GLY A 98 -6.51 15.99 -17.02
CA GLY A 98 -5.71 17.02 -16.36
C GLY A 98 -6.46 17.91 -15.37
N SER A 99 -7.72 17.58 -15.04
CA SER A 99 -8.49 18.36 -14.06
C SER A 99 -8.15 17.98 -12.62
N GLN A 100 -8.27 18.95 -11.72
CA GLN A 100 -8.07 18.73 -10.28
C GLN A 100 -9.22 17.92 -9.66
N LEU A 101 -8.87 17.03 -8.75
CA LEU A 101 -9.83 16.26 -7.95
C LEU A 101 -10.15 16.97 -6.64
N THR A 102 -11.42 16.91 -6.25
CA THR A 102 -11.84 17.33 -4.92
C THR A 102 -11.59 16.22 -3.90
N GLY A 103 -11.47 16.57 -2.61
CA GLY A 103 -11.30 15.58 -1.55
C GLY A 103 -12.41 14.52 -1.51
N LYS A 104 -13.65 14.86 -1.89
CA LYS A 104 -14.76 13.88 -1.98
C LYS A 104 -14.54 12.86 -3.10
N GLU A 105 -14.09 13.34 -4.27
CA GLU A 105 -13.79 12.48 -5.43
C GLU A 105 -12.61 11.54 -5.10
N ILE A 106 -11.56 12.07 -4.47
CA ILE A 106 -10.40 11.28 -4.02
C ILE A 106 -10.84 10.21 -3.01
N ASN A 107 -11.62 10.59 -1.99
CA ASN A 107 -12.14 9.63 -1.02
C ASN A 107 -12.94 8.50 -1.68
N GLN A 108 -13.73 8.81 -2.71
CA GLN A 108 -14.50 7.79 -3.42
C GLN A 108 -13.59 6.87 -4.24
N ILE A 109 -12.56 7.42 -4.92
CA ILE A 109 -11.56 6.61 -5.61
C ILE A 109 -10.91 5.63 -4.63
N ILE A 110 -10.38 6.12 -3.50
CA ILE A 110 -9.65 5.27 -2.55
C ILE A 110 -10.53 4.21 -1.90
N LYS A 111 -11.81 4.53 -1.60
CA LYS A 111 -12.78 3.52 -1.15
C LYS A 111 -12.98 2.41 -2.20
N ASP A 112 -13.05 2.76 -3.48
CA ASP A 112 -13.23 1.79 -4.55
C ASP A 112 -11.95 1.00 -4.86
N VAL A 113 -10.77 1.57 -4.62
CA VAL A 113 -9.47 0.86 -4.61
C VAL A 113 -9.48 -0.21 -3.52
N VAL A 114 -9.66 0.19 -2.25
CA VAL A 114 -9.56 -0.73 -1.09
C VAL A 114 -10.66 -1.80 -1.12
N SER A 115 -11.85 -1.47 -1.63
CA SER A 115 -12.93 -2.45 -1.82
C SER A 115 -12.77 -3.35 -3.05
N LYS A 116 -11.62 -3.30 -3.73
CA LYS A 116 -11.28 -4.09 -4.93
C LYS A 116 -12.34 -3.96 -6.05
N LYS A 117 -12.99 -2.80 -6.14
CA LYS A 117 -13.96 -2.50 -7.20
C LYS A 117 -13.28 -1.96 -8.45
N LEU A 118 -12.07 -1.43 -8.35
CA LEU A 118 -11.31 -0.96 -9.50
C LEU A 118 -10.43 -2.08 -10.06
N SER A 119 -10.36 -2.16 -11.39
CA SER A 119 -9.49 -3.10 -12.09
C SER A 119 -8.07 -2.53 -12.23
N ASP A 120 -7.07 -3.39 -12.51
CA ASP A 120 -5.71 -2.94 -12.80
C ASP A 120 -5.66 -1.88 -13.90
N VAL A 121 -6.54 -1.98 -14.91
CA VAL A 121 -6.60 -1.00 -16.01
C VAL A 121 -6.98 0.38 -15.48
N GLU A 122 -7.98 0.43 -14.59
CA GLU A 122 -8.44 1.69 -13.98
C GLU A 122 -7.44 2.24 -12.98
N LEU A 123 -6.82 1.37 -12.16
CA LEU A 123 -5.74 1.76 -11.25
C LEU A 123 -4.53 2.30 -12.00
N THR A 124 -4.10 1.60 -13.06
CA THR A 124 -3.01 2.04 -13.94
C THR A 124 -3.34 3.39 -14.57
N THR A 125 -4.56 3.56 -15.07
CA THR A 125 -5.01 4.83 -15.63
C THR A 125 -4.91 5.95 -14.61
N PHE A 126 -5.33 5.71 -13.37
CA PHE A 126 -5.21 6.69 -12.30
C PHE A 126 -3.75 7.04 -12.00
N VAL A 127 -2.89 6.05 -11.75
CA VAL A 127 -1.45 6.25 -11.46
C VAL A 127 -0.76 7.01 -12.59
N VAL A 128 -0.97 6.62 -13.85
CA VAL A 128 -0.39 7.31 -15.01
C VAL A 128 -0.93 8.74 -15.14
N SER A 129 -2.21 8.97 -14.82
CA SER A 129 -2.78 10.32 -14.82
C SER A 129 -2.14 11.22 -13.75
N LEU A 130 -1.86 10.68 -12.56
CA LEU A 130 -1.14 11.39 -11.50
C LEU A 130 0.31 11.69 -11.90
N HIS A 131 0.97 10.73 -12.56
CA HIS A 131 2.33 10.91 -13.06
C HIS A 131 2.41 12.02 -14.12
N ASN A 132 1.47 12.03 -15.08
CA ASN A 132 1.51 12.96 -16.20
C ASN A 132 1.03 14.37 -15.85
N HIS A 133 -0.01 14.49 -15.02
CA HIS A 133 -0.60 15.79 -14.67
C HIS A 133 -0.18 16.32 -13.30
N GLY A 134 0.54 15.52 -12.51
CA GLY A 134 0.89 15.85 -11.14
C GLY A 134 -0.32 15.94 -10.22
N MET A 135 -0.06 16.44 -9.01
CA MET A 135 -1.08 16.72 -8.01
C MET A 135 -0.83 18.08 -7.38
N THR A 136 -1.89 18.82 -7.06
CA THR A 136 -1.79 19.95 -6.13
C THR A 136 -1.54 19.44 -4.71
N MET A 137 -1.05 20.31 -3.82
CA MET A 137 -0.87 19.90 -2.43
C MET A 137 -2.21 19.60 -1.72
N ASP A 138 -3.32 20.19 -2.16
CA ASP A 138 -4.66 19.85 -1.67
C ASP A 138 -5.06 18.42 -2.06
N GLU A 139 -4.78 18.01 -3.30
CA GLU A 139 -4.99 16.64 -3.77
C GLU A 139 -4.11 15.66 -2.99
N VAL A 140 -2.82 15.98 -2.82
CA VAL A 140 -1.86 15.15 -2.07
C VAL A 140 -2.31 14.96 -0.62
N ALA A 141 -2.74 16.02 0.07
CA ALA A 141 -3.23 15.94 1.45
C ALA A 141 -4.51 15.10 1.53
N SER A 142 -5.49 15.37 0.67
CA SER A 142 -6.75 14.61 0.61
C SER A 142 -6.51 13.12 0.35
N LEU A 143 -5.57 12.81 -0.53
CA LEU A 143 -5.19 11.45 -0.87
C LEU A 143 -4.49 10.75 0.29
N SER A 144 -3.56 11.44 0.96
CA SER A 144 -2.88 10.92 2.16
C SER A 144 -3.88 10.58 3.27
N GLU A 145 -4.87 11.45 3.52
CA GLU A 145 -5.91 11.21 4.52
C GLU A 145 -6.83 10.06 4.12
N ALA A 146 -7.32 10.07 2.88
CA ALA A 146 -8.20 9.01 2.38
C ALA A 146 -7.52 7.63 2.47
N MET A 147 -6.24 7.53 2.10
CA MET A 147 -5.44 6.31 2.22
C MET A 147 -5.28 5.89 3.69
N ALA A 148 -5.00 6.81 4.60
CA ALA A 148 -4.87 6.50 6.02
C ALA A 148 -6.18 5.97 6.63
N PHE A 149 -7.31 6.65 6.40
CA PHE A 149 -8.60 6.35 7.04
C PHE A 149 -9.40 5.23 6.37
N THR A 150 -8.92 4.66 5.28
CA THR A 150 -9.51 3.46 4.67
C THR A 150 -8.90 2.15 5.19
N GLY A 151 -7.80 2.24 5.94
CA GLY A 151 -7.21 1.12 6.67
C GLY A 151 -7.49 1.16 8.17
N ASP A 152 -6.79 0.29 8.89
CA ASP A 152 -6.77 0.31 10.35
C ASP A 152 -5.98 1.53 10.85
N ILE A 153 -6.35 2.01 12.04
CA ILE A 153 -5.62 3.07 12.75
C ILE A 153 -5.02 2.47 14.01
N LEU A 154 -3.71 2.64 14.20
CA LEU A 154 -3.02 2.19 15.40
C LEU A 154 -3.14 3.26 16.48
N ASP A 155 -4.13 3.09 17.35
CA ASP A 155 -4.26 3.89 18.57
C ASP A 155 -3.43 3.27 19.72
N LEU A 156 -2.40 4.00 20.15
CA LEU A 156 -1.52 3.62 21.27
C LEU A 156 -1.91 4.29 22.59
N GLY A 157 -2.92 5.16 22.61
CA GLY A 157 -3.29 5.96 23.78
C GLY A 157 -2.19 6.93 24.22
N LYS A 158 -1.34 7.37 23.28
CA LYS A 158 -0.21 8.28 23.51
C LYS A 158 -0.30 9.47 22.56
N GLU A 159 -0.06 10.68 23.05
CA GLU A 159 -0.18 11.91 22.26
C GLU A 159 1.07 12.20 21.41
N GLU A 160 2.26 11.88 21.92
CA GLU A 160 3.53 12.15 21.25
C GLU A 160 4.14 10.87 20.69
N ILE A 161 3.81 10.60 19.42
CA ILE A 161 4.36 9.49 18.65
C ILE A 161 5.40 10.04 17.67
N TYR A 162 6.58 9.41 17.68
CA TYR A 162 7.72 9.74 16.84
C TYR A 162 7.91 8.68 15.75
N ASP A 163 8.40 9.07 14.58
CA ASP A 163 8.80 8.11 13.54
C ASP A 163 9.96 8.67 12.70
N LYS A 164 10.70 7.76 12.07
CA LYS A 164 11.71 8.05 11.04
C LYS A 164 11.38 7.29 9.78
N HIS A 165 11.37 7.97 8.65
CA HIS A 165 11.29 7.36 7.33
C HIS A 165 12.53 7.70 6.52
N SER A 166 13.04 6.76 5.73
CA SER A 166 14.01 7.05 4.69
C SER A 166 13.34 6.88 3.35
N ILE A 167 13.55 7.82 2.43
CA ILE A 167 13.14 7.66 1.02
C ILE A 167 13.88 6.48 0.35
N GLY A 168 14.95 6.01 0.99
CA GLY A 168 15.71 4.85 0.54
C GLY A 168 16.53 5.14 -0.71
N GLY A 169 16.86 4.08 -1.46
CA GLY A 169 17.73 4.17 -2.64
C GLY A 169 19.23 4.15 -2.34
N CYS A 170 19.61 4.04 -1.06
CA CYS A 170 21.00 3.81 -0.63
C CYS A 170 21.16 2.37 -0.10
N PRO A 171 22.08 1.55 -0.63
CA PRO A 171 22.35 0.21 -0.10
C PRO A 171 22.88 0.24 1.34
N GLY A 172 22.60 -0.81 2.13
CA GLY A 172 23.16 -0.92 3.48
C GLY A 172 22.45 -0.11 4.56
N ASP A 173 21.32 0.56 4.27
CA ASP A 173 20.62 1.42 5.26
C ASP A 173 19.95 0.60 6.38
N LYS A 174 20.74 0.33 7.41
CA LYS A 174 20.34 -0.26 8.70
C LYS A 174 20.15 0.78 9.80
N THR A 175 20.21 2.07 9.46
CA THR A 175 20.14 3.20 10.42
C THR A 175 18.89 3.12 11.29
N SER A 176 17.77 2.70 10.71
CA SER A 176 16.50 2.52 11.43
C SER A 176 16.60 1.52 12.59
N MET A 177 17.39 0.45 12.44
CA MET A 177 17.58 -0.57 13.48
C MET A 177 18.36 -0.04 14.68
N ILE A 178 19.17 1.01 14.48
CA ILE A 178 19.96 1.66 15.54
C ILE A 178 19.14 2.81 16.16
N LEU A 179 18.46 3.59 15.31
CA LEU A 179 17.73 4.79 15.72
C LEU A 179 16.53 4.46 16.61
N VAL A 180 15.72 3.47 16.24
CA VAL A 180 14.51 3.10 17.01
C VAL A 180 14.83 2.74 18.47
N PRO A 181 15.74 1.80 18.77
CA PRO A 181 16.07 1.49 20.16
C PRO A 181 16.73 2.67 20.88
N THR A 182 17.50 3.51 20.20
CA THR A 182 18.10 4.72 20.79
C THR A 182 17.03 5.72 21.24
N VAL A 183 16.05 6.00 20.37
CA VAL A 183 14.93 6.91 20.67
C VAL A 183 14.02 6.33 21.75
N ALA A 184 13.74 5.02 21.69
CA ALA A 184 12.93 4.34 22.69
C ALA A 184 13.61 4.32 24.08
N ALA A 185 14.93 4.13 24.13
CA ALA A 185 15.73 4.20 25.35
C ALA A 185 15.76 5.62 25.96
N ALA A 186 15.58 6.66 25.16
CA ALA A 186 15.41 8.04 25.62
C ALA A 186 14.00 8.32 26.18
N GLY A 187 13.10 7.33 26.22
CA GLY A 187 11.74 7.45 26.76
C GLY A 187 10.69 7.90 25.73
N LEU A 188 11.06 8.10 24.47
CA LEU A 188 10.16 8.54 23.42
C LEU A 188 9.46 7.34 22.75
N THR A 189 8.22 7.53 22.29
CA THR A 189 7.44 6.45 21.68
C THR A 189 7.63 6.41 20.16
N ILE A 190 8.17 5.32 19.63
CA ILE A 190 8.52 5.16 18.21
C ILE A 190 8.08 3.79 17.63
N PRO A 191 6.79 3.64 17.23
CA PRO A 191 6.24 2.40 16.71
C PRO A 191 6.55 2.24 15.22
N LYS A 192 7.82 1.96 14.87
CA LYS A 192 8.26 1.98 13.48
C LYS A 192 7.72 0.80 12.68
N THR A 193 6.92 1.12 11.67
CA THR A 193 6.53 0.20 10.60
C THR A 193 7.44 0.40 9.38
N SER A 194 7.87 -0.71 8.77
CA SER A 194 8.70 -0.70 7.57
C SER A 194 8.20 -1.71 6.53
N SER A 195 8.36 -1.40 5.25
CA SER A 195 8.15 -2.37 4.17
C SER A 195 9.34 -3.34 4.06
N ARG A 196 9.10 -4.46 3.37
CA ARG A 196 10.17 -5.30 2.83
C ARG A 196 10.79 -4.62 1.61
N SER A 197 11.98 -5.07 1.22
CA SER A 197 12.61 -4.59 -0.01
C SER A 197 11.72 -4.87 -1.23
N ILE A 198 11.55 -3.85 -2.07
CA ILE A 198 10.99 -3.99 -3.41
C ILE A 198 12.13 -4.01 -4.43
N THR A 199 12.99 -2.99 -4.40
CA THR A 199 14.12 -2.82 -5.33
C THR A 199 15.49 -2.83 -4.64
N SER A 200 15.54 -2.75 -3.30
CA SER A 200 16.78 -2.77 -2.53
C SER A 200 17.23 -4.21 -2.21
N PRO A 201 18.52 -4.43 -1.87
CA PRO A 201 18.99 -5.75 -1.43
C PRO A 201 18.34 -6.25 -0.13
N ALA A 202 17.89 -5.34 0.75
CA ALA A 202 17.21 -5.66 2.00
C ALA A 202 16.43 -4.45 2.54
N GLY A 203 15.17 -4.65 2.92
CA GLY A 203 14.36 -3.68 3.66
C GLY A 203 14.65 -3.75 5.16
N THR A 204 14.19 -2.75 5.92
CA THR A 204 14.34 -2.77 7.39
C THR A 204 13.59 -3.96 8.00
N ALA A 205 12.43 -4.34 7.45
CA ALA A 205 11.68 -5.51 7.90
C ALA A 205 12.48 -6.81 7.67
N ASP A 206 13.12 -6.98 6.50
CA ASP A 206 13.90 -8.19 6.19
C ASP A 206 15.10 -8.36 7.12
N LYS A 207 15.76 -7.25 7.49
CA LYS A 207 16.87 -7.24 8.45
C LYS A 207 16.40 -7.59 9.85
N MET A 208 15.28 -6.99 10.30
CA MET A 208 14.74 -7.25 11.63
C MET A 208 14.23 -8.70 11.76
N GLU A 209 13.68 -9.27 10.68
CA GLU A 209 13.21 -10.66 10.64
C GLU A 209 14.32 -11.69 10.91
N CYS A 210 15.57 -11.34 10.60
CA CYS A 210 16.72 -12.18 10.95
C CYS A 210 16.93 -12.29 12.48
N LEU A 211 16.33 -11.40 13.27
CA LEU A 211 16.55 -11.27 14.72
C LEU A 211 15.27 -11.53 15.54
N SER A 212 14.10 -11.13 15.04
CA SER A 212 12.82 -11.36 15.70
C SER A 212 11.67 -11.46 14.70
N PRO A 213 10.51 -12.03 15.08
CA PRO A 213 9.29 -11.91 14.28
C PRO A 213 8.96 -10.45 13.99
N VAL A 214 8.50 -10.18 12.77
CA VAL A 214 8.12 -8.83 12.28
C VAL A 214 6.65 -8.73 11.90
N ASP A 215 5.99 -9.87 11.76
CA ASP A 215 4.59 -10.08 11.41
C ASP A 215 3.70 -10.06 12.65
N LEU A 216 3.69 -8.92 13.35
CA LEU A 216 2.86 -8.73 14.54
C LEU A 216 1.48 -8.20 14.19
N SER A 217 0.45 -8.72 14.87
CA SER A 217 -0.89 -8.12 14.88
C SER A 217 -0.90 -6.76 15.58
N VAL A 218 -1.92 -5.94 15.31
CA VAL A 218 -2.12 -4.63 15.96
C VAL A 218 -2.08 -4.72 17.49
N GLU A 219 -2.67 -5.77 18.07
CA GLU A 219 -2.68 -5.96 19.52
C GLU A 219 -1.32 -6.37 20.08
N GLU A 220 -0.52 -7.11 19.33
CA GLU A 220 0.86 -7.43 19.70
C GLU A 220 1.76 -6.19 19.61
N ILE A 221 1.60 -5.38 18.57
CA ILE A 221 2.31 -4.09 18.42
C ILE A 221 2.02 -3.22 19.65
N LYS A 222 0.75 -3.05 20.04
CA LYS A 222 0.37 -2.29 21.24
C LYS A 222 1.07 -2.80 22.50
N LYS A 223 1.10 -4.13 22.70
CA LYS A 223 1.77 -4.75 23.86
C LYS A 223 3.28 -4.49 23.87
N VAL A 224 3.95 -4.65 22.73
CA VAL A 224 5.38 -4.38 22.60
C VAL A 224 5.66 -2.92 22.90
N VAL A 225 5.00 -1.99 22.19
CA VAL A 225 5.22 -0.55 22.33
C VAL A 225 4.91 -0.06 23.75
N LYS A 226 3.90 -0.63 24.43
CA LYS A 226 3.62 -0.33 25.83
C LYS A 226 4.76 -0.73 26.77
N LYS A 227 5.47 -1.82 26.45
CA LYS A 227 6.57 -2.35 27.27
C LYS A 227 7.91 -1.68 26.98
N THR A 228 8.18 -1.34 25.72
CA THR A 228 9.52 -0.96 25.24
C THR A 228 9.61 0.47 24.72
N ASN A 229 8.49 1.18 24.57
CA ASN A 229 8.35 2.45 23.84
C ASN A 229 8.68 2.40 22.34
N GLY A 230 9.13 1.27 21.78
CA GLY A 230 9.46 1.19 20.36
C GLY A 230 9.32 -0.21 19.80
N CYS A 231 9.07 -0.28 18.50
CA CYS A 231 9.04 -1.55 17.77
C CYS A 231 9.57 -1.36 16.35
N LEU A 232 10.00 -2.46 15.74
CA LEU A 232 10.36 -2.57 14.33
C LEU A 232 9.54 -3.71 13.75
N VAL A 233 8.51 -3.39 12.98
CA VAL A 233 7.56 -4.39 12.45
C VAL A 233 7.35 -4.20 10.95
N TRP A 234 6.91 -5.27 10.29
CA TRP A 234 6.55 -5.23 8.89
C TRP A 234 5.17 -4.60 8.71
N GLY A 235 5.11 -3.53 7.92
CA GLY A 235 3.87 -2.81 7.65
C GLY A 235 2.81 -3.65 6.94
N GLY A 236 3.20 -4.65 6.12
CA GLY A 236 2.24 -5.48 5.39
C GLY A 236 1.50 -6.52 6.24
N ALA A 237 1.95 -6.78 7.48
CA ALA A 237 1.23 -7.63 8.42
C ALA A 237 0.03 -6.93 9.07
N VAL A 238 -0.06 -5.60 8.91
CA VAL A 238 -1.13 -4.77 9.45
C VAL A 238 -1.84 -4.06 8.31
N ASN A 239 -3.16 -3.93 8.40
CA ASN A 239 -3.97 -3.31 7.35
C ASN A 239 -3.88 -1.77 7.38
N LEU A 240 -2.67 -1.21 7.54
CA LEU A 240 -2.42 0.22 7.62
C LEU A 240 -2.27 0.80 6.21
N ALA A 241 -3.17 1.72 5.83
CA ALA A 241 -3.19 2.34 4.50
C ALA A 241 -3.15 1.32 3.33
N PRO A 242 -4.09 0.36 3.25
CA PRO A 242 -4.04 -0.76 2.29
C PRO A 242 -4.08 -0.35 0.82
N ALA A 243 -4.59 0.85 0.52
CA ALA A 243 -4.55 1.40 -0.84
C ALA A 243 -3.10 1.57 -1.34
N ASP A 244 -2.16 1.80 -0.43
CA ASP A 244 -0.76 2.03 -0.80
C ASP A 244 -0.12 0.80 -1.45
N ASP A 245 -0.26 -0.36 -0.83
CA ASP A 245 0.31 -1.60 -1.37
C ASP A 245 -0.29 -1.93 -2.75
N MET A 246 -1.59 -1.65 -2.94
CA MET A 246 -2.27 -1.81 -4.24
C MET A 246 -1.73 -0.85 -5.32
N PHE A 247 -1.35 0.38 -4.95
CA PHE A 247 -0.74 1.30 -5.90
C PHE A 247 0.70 0.92 -6.22
N ILE A 248 1.47 0.46 -5.23
CA ILE A 248 2.85 -0.01 -5.41
C ILE A 248 2.92 -1.16 -6.43
N GLU A 249 1.95 -2.09 -6.40
CA GLU A 249 1.85 -3.18 -7.38
C GLU A 249 1.74 -2.69 -8.83
N ILE A 250 1.15 -1.51 -9.05
CA ILE A 250 0.99 -0.89 -10.36
C ILE A 250 2.20 -0.01 -10.72
N GLU A 251 2.73 0.71 -9.75
CA GLU A 251 3.88 1.61 -9.90
C GLU A 251 5.18 0.84 -10.21
N HIS A 252 5.40 -0.30 -9.56
CA HIS A 252 6.64 -1.06 -9.65
C HIS A 252 6.96 -1.54 -11.08
N PRO A 253 6.05 -2.23 -11.80
CA PRO A 253 6.29 -2.63 -13.20
C PRO A 253 6.52 -1.45 -14.14
N LEU A 254 5.97 -0.27 -13.83
CA LEU A 254 6.10 0.95 -14.64
C LEU A 254 7.32 1.78 -14.27
N SER A 255 8.00 1.49 -13.15
CA SER A 255 9.13 2.27 -12.64
C SER A 255 8.82 3.76 -12.47
N ILE A 256 7.60 4.09 -12.05
CA ILE A 256 7.15 5.46 -11.71
C ILE A 256 6.67 5.51 -10.27
N ASP A 257 6.74 6.67 -9.62
CA ASP A 257 6.34 6.86 -8.21
C ASP A 257 5.67 8.22 -7.98
N PRO A 258 4.51 8.48 -8.63
CA PRO A 258 3.74 9.70 -8.40
C PRO A 258 3.14 9.77 -6.98
N LEU A 259 3.00 8.64 -6.27
CA LEU A 259 2.35 8.56 -4.96
C LEU A 259 3.31 8.60 -3.77
N LEU A 260 4.61 8.82 -3.97
CA LEU A 260 5.62 8.87 -2.90
C LEU A 260 5.17 9.63 -1.64
N LEU A 261 4.66 10.85 -1.80
CA LEU A 261 4.22 11.70 -0.68
C LEU A 261 2.99 11.11 0.05
N PRO A 262 1.86 10.83 -0.65
CA PRO A 262 0.71 10.16 -0.03
C PRO A 262 1.02 8.80 0.58
N SER A 263 1.82 7.98 -0.09
CA SER A 263 2.26 6.65 0.35
C SER A 263 2.92 6.71 1.71
N VAL A 264 3.96 7.54 1.82
CA VAL A 264 4.73 7.69 3.05
C VAL A 264 3.85 8.27 4.16
N MET A 265 3.19 9.39 3.90
CA MET A 265 2.48 10.14 4.94
C MET A 265 1.20 9.47 5.44
N SER A 266 0.49 8.73 4.59
CA SER A 266 -0.72 8.01 4.99
C SER A 266 -0.43 6.96 6.08
N LYS A 267 0.67 6.19 5.93
CA LYS A 267 1.11 5.24 6.96
C LYS A 267 1.48 5.94 8.27
N LYS A 268 2.15 7.09 8.19
CA LYS A 268 2.53 7.88 9.39
C LYS A 268 1.31 8.43 10.09
N LYS A 269 0.32 8.90 9.32
CA LYS A 269 -0.97 9.32 9.87
C LYS A 269 -1.73 8.16 10.51
N ALA A 270 -1.73 6.98 9.89
CA ALA A 270 -2.41 5.79 10.39
C ALA A 270 -1.84 5.27 11.72
N VAL A 271 -0.54 5.49 11.99
CA VAL A 271 0.07 5.18 13.29
C VAL A 271 -0.02 6.31 14.32
N GLY A 272 -0.72 7.39 14.01
CA GLY A 272 -0.84 8.55 14.90
C GLY A 272 0.45 9.35 15.08
N CYS A 273 1.39 9.25 14.13
CA CYS A 273 2.67 9.95 14.21
C CYS A 273 2.49 11.47 14.30
N LYS A 274 3.22 12.08 15.23
CA LYS A 274 3.15 13.51 15.53
C LYS A 274 4.45 14.25 15.22
N TYR A 275 5.57 13.55 15.32
CA TYR A 275 6.90 14.04 14.97
C TYR A 275 7.59 13.07 14.01
N LEU A 276 7.89 13.54 12.80
CA LEU A 276 8.44 12.71 11.73
C LEU A 276 9.76 13.26 11.22
N VAL A 277 10.78 12.42 11.22
CA VAL A 277 12.04 12.69 10.52
C VAL A 277 12.04 11.97 9.17
N ILE A 278 12.25 12.71 8.09
CA ILE A 278 12.45 12.18 6.74
C ILE A 278 13.93 12.28 6.38
N ASP A 279 14.53 11.14 6.10
CA ASP A 279 15.89 11.01 5.60
C ASP A 279 15.85 10.88 4.07
N ILE A 280 16.59 11.74 3.39
CA ILE A 280 16.65 11.85 1.92
C ILE A 280 18.09 11.59 1.45
N PRO A 281 18.48 10.32 1.25
CA PRO A 281 19.77 9.99 0.67
C PRO A 281 19.91 10.62 -0.72
N THR A 282 20.94 11.45 -0.87
CA THR A 282 21.16 12.29 -2.05
C THR A 282 22.53 12.01 -2.63
N GLY A 283 22.58 11.81 -3.94
CA GLY A 283 23.82 11.51 -4.65
C GLY A 283 23.59 11.00 -6.07
N LYS A 284 24.64 10.98 -6.89
CA LYS A 284 24.55 10.57 -8.32
C LYS A 284 23.90 9.21 -8.54
N ASN A 285 24.10 8.27 -7.62
CA ASN A 285 23.56 6.91 -7.70
C ASN A 285 22.32 6.69 -6.84
N ALA A 286 21.95 7.65 -5.99
CA ALA A 286 20.75 7.56 -5.15
C ALA A 286 19.47 7.84 -5.96
N LYS A 287 18.30 7.65 -5.33
CA LYS A 287 17.00 8.01 -5.93
C LYS A 287 16.89 9.52 -6.18
N ILE A 288 17.43 10.33 -5.27
CA ILE A 288 17.48 11.79 -5.36
C ILE A 288 18.88 12.21 -5.79
N LYS A 289 18.99 12.90 -6.93
CA LYS A 289 20.28 13.09 -7.60
C LYS A 289 21.02 14.35 -7.15
N SER A 290 20.29 15.35 -6.69
CA SER A 290 20.84 16.66 -6.32
C SER A 290 20.26 17.19 -5.03
N VAL A 291 21.02 18.04 -4.36
CA VAL A 291 20.57 18.74 -3.14
C VAL A 291 19.33 19.59 -3.43
N GLN A 292 19.25 20.19 -4.61
CA GLN A 292 18.09 21.00 -5.02
C GLN A 292 16.82 20.15 -5.18
N GLU A 293 16.93 18.92 -5.69
CA GLU A 293 15.81 17.98 -5.70
C GLU A 293 15.40 17.56 -4.28
N ALA A 294 16.38 17.30 -3.41
CA ALA A 294 16.14 16.96 -2.01
C ALA A 294 15.43 18.09 -1.26
N GLU A 295 15.84 19.34 -1.46
CA GLU A 295 15.20 20.53 -0.87
C GLU A 295 13.76 20.73 -1.34
N LYS A 296 13.49 20.52 -2.64
CA LYS A 296 12.13 20.56 -3.20
C LYS A 296 11.25 19.46 -2.59
N LEU A 297 11.78 18.24 -2.46
CA LEU A 297 11.06 17.12 -1.86
C LEU A 297 10.81 17.36 -0.36
N ALA A 298 11.82 17.84 0.36
CA ALA A 298 11.72 18.23 1.77
C ALA A 298 10.63 19.27 2.00
N SER A 299 10.60 20.32 1.16
CA SER A 299 9.59 21.38 1.24
C SER A 299 8.17 20.82 1.09
N LYS A 300 7.96 19.87 0.16
CA LYS A 300 6.68 19.19 -0.01
C LYS A 300 6.30 18.34 1.20
N PHE A 301 7.23 17.58 1.77
CA PHE A 301 6.99 16.79 2.98
C PHE A 301 6.61 17.67 4.18
N ILE A 302 7.30 18.81 4.35
CA ILE A 302 7.01 19.76 5.43
C ILE A 302 5.64 20.41 5.24
N GLU A 303 5.29 20.83 4.02
CA GLU A 303 3.97 21.41 3.74
C GLU A 303 2.85 20.38 3.97
N LEU A 304 3.02 19.16 3.47
CA LEU A 304 2.09 18.06 3.67
C LEU A 304 1.95 17.70 5.15
N GLY A 305 3.06 17.66 5.88
CA GLY A 305 3.07 17.47 7.33
C GLY A 305 2.18 18.47 8.05
N LYS A 306 2.31 19.77 7.75
CA LYS A 306 1.45 20.82 8.34
C LYS A 306 -0.04 20.56 8.09
N ARG A 307 -0.41 20.16 6.87
CA ARG A 307 -1.80 19.86 6.49
C ARG A 307 -2.35 18.63 7.20
N LEU A 308 -1.50 17.63 7.43
CA LEU A 308 -1.86 16.39 8.14
C LEU A 308 -1.66 16.49 9.65
N ASP A 309 -1.29 17.66 10.16
CA ASP A 309 -0.99 17.90 11.57
C ASP A 309 0.12 16.95 12.10
N ILE A 310 1.21 16.85 11.34
CA ILE A 310 2.45 16.11 11.65
C ILE A 310 3.62 17.09 11.54
N LYS A 311 4.41 17.22 12.60
CA LYS A 311 5.64 18.03 12.57
C LYS A 311 6.73 17.25 11.84
N VAL A 312 7.06 17.69 10.63
CA VAL A 312 8.05 17.02 9.78
C VAL A 312 9.37 17.80 9.76
N SER A 313 10.47 17.08 9.92
CA SER A 313 11.83 17.57 9.66
C SER A 313 12.49 16.68 8.61
N CYS A 314 13.12 17.29 7.61
CA CYS A 314 13.78 16.55 6.54
C CYS A 314 15.30 16.77 6.61
N LEU A 315 16.07 15.71 6.37
CA LEU A 315 17.53 15.79 6.25
C LEU A 315 17.95 15.23 4.89
N SER A 316 18.75 16.01 4.16
CA SER A 316 19.50 15.51 3.01
C SER A 316 20.77 14.85 3.52
N THR A 317 20.93 13.55 3.23
CA THR A 317 22.06 12.74 3.69
C THR A 317 22.89 12.27 2.49
N TYR A 318 24.16 11.93 2.71
CA TYR A 318 25.04 11.47 1.64
C TYR A 318 24.67 10.05 1.18
N GLY A 319 24.31 9.90 -0.10
CA GLY A 319 23.81 8.65 -0.68
C GLY A 319 24.64 8.08 -1.83
N GLU A 320 25.90 8.50 -2.01
CA GLU A 320 26.73 8.02 -3.13
C GLU A 320 27.47 6.69 -2.86
N GLN A 321 27.47 6.23 -1.61
CA GLN A 321 28.09 4.96 -1.20
C GLN A 321 27.15 4.16 -0.29
N PRO A 322 27.31 2.83 -0.19
CA PRO A 322 26.59 2.04 0.80
C PRO A 322 26.82 2.55 2.23
N ILE A 323 25.80 2.40 3.08
CA ILE A 323 25.90 2.78 4.50
C ILE A 323 26.51 1.62 5.29
N GLY A 324 27.67 1.86 5.90
CA GLY A 324 28.49 0.86 6.59
C GLY A 324 29.18 -0.11 5.64
N HIS A 325 29.52 -1.29 6.15
CA HIS A 325 30.39 -2.25 5.46
C HIS A 325 29.67 -3.51 4.96
N ASN A 326 28.39 -3.70 5.29
CA ASN A 326 27.62 -4.87 4.87
C ASN A 326 26.35 -4.52 4.09
N ILE A 327 25.99 -5.42 3.17
CA ILE A 327 24.76 -5.37 2.37
C ILE A 327 24.09 -6.76 2.43
N GLY A 328 22.79 -6.78 2.67
CA GLY A 328 21.97 -7.99 2.74
C GLY A 328 21.42 -8.24 4.14
N PRO A 329 20.26 -8.93 4.28
CA PRO A 329 19.48 -8.92 5.51
C PRO A 329 20.26 -9.34 6.76
N ALA A 330 20.89 -10.51 6.73
CA ALA A 330 21.62 -11.05 7.88
C ALA A 330 22.90 -10.27 8.21
N LEU A 331 23.64 -9.82 7.19
CA LEU A 331 24.89 -9.09 7.39
C LEU A 331 24.63 -7.69 7.94
N GLU A 332 23.60 -7.01 7.43
CA GLU A 332 23.19 -5.70 7.93
C GLU A 332 22.58 -5.78 9.34
N ALA A 333 21.82 -6.82 9.64
CA ALA A 333 21.29 -7.06 10.98
C ALA A 333 22.42 -7.28 12.00
N ARG A 334 23.43 -8.07 11.65
CA ARG A 334 24.62 -8.29 12.48
C ARG A 334 25.35 -6.99 12.75
N GLU A 335 25.63 -6.19 11.72
CA GLU A 335 26.35 -4.92 11.87
C GLU A 335 25.58 -3.90 12.73
N ALA A 336 24.25 -3.84 12.58
CA ALA A 336 23.40 -2.99 13.43
C ALA A 336 23.46 -3.41 14.92
N LEU A 337 23.41 -4.72 15.20
CA LEU A 337 23.55 -5.24 16.56
C LEU A 337 24.94 -5.00 17.15
N GLU A 338 25.99 -5.27 16.39
CA GLU A 338 27.38 -5.04 16.81
C GLU A 338 27.61 -3.56 17.13
N THR A 339 27.04 -2.65 16.33
CA THR A 339 27.10 -1.20 16.58
C THR A 339 26.46 -0.84 17.94
N LEU A 340 25.25 -1.35 18.19
CA LEU A 340 24.53 -1.11 19.45
C LEU A 340 25.24 -1.71 20.67
N MET A 341 25.83 -2.90 20.54
CA MET A 341 26.50 -3.60 21.64
C MET A 341 27.89 -3.05 21.94
N ASN A 342 28.69 -2.80 20.90
CA ASN A 342 30.11 -2.47 21.04
C ASN A 342 30.37 -0.96 21.11
N LYS A 343 29.34 -0.12 20.94
CA LYS A 343 29.42 1.35 20.93
C LYS A 343 30.51 1.89 19.99
N LYS A 344 30.74 1.20 18.87
CA LYS A 344 31.67 1.62 17.82
C LYS A 344 30.85 1.91 16.57
N GLU A 345 31.24 2.97 15.86
CA GLU A 345 30.69 3.23 14.55
C GLU A 345 31.05 2.07 13.60
N PRO A 346 30.11 1.64 12.75
CA PRO A 346 30.34 0.57 11.80
C PRO A 346 31.49 0.84 10.84
#